data_AF-H3NPG2-F1
#
_entry.id   AF-H3NPG2-F1
#
_cell.length_a   1.000
_cell.length_b   1.000
_cell.length_c   1.000
_cell.angle_alpha   90.00
_cell.angle_beta   90.00
_cell.angle_gamma   90.00
#
_symmetry.space_group_name_H-M   'P 1'
#
loop_
_entity.id
_entity.type
_entity.pdbx_description
1 polymer ?
#
loop_
_entity_poly.entity_id
_entity_poly.type
_entity_poly.pdbx_seq_one_letter_code
_entity_poly.pdbx_strand_id
1 'polypeptide(L)'
;MSAKSFIDRLGIKALVQKQNGTTFETTVLPNKDDKSQEKFLMLYVGTDIESSDKVILPDGKQVTIQEVETQYWHRQPSVLHAYYDRSPEKSNQIFNINSVSNSNIGNYNTVNIGLTFEEIRNLINENSNINDRESLNELVNELENITNNSKELKPGIFAKFANTLQKNSWISGPLGQILVSYITKQF
;
A
#
# COMPACT_ATOMS: atom_id res chain seq x y z
N MET A 1 6.30 -10.53 35.73
CA MET A 1 6.15 -11.74 34.89
C MET A 1 6.79 -11.42 33.55
N SER A 2 7.62 -12.30 32.98
CA SER A 2 8.38 -11.99 31.74
C SER A 2 7.58 -12.34 30.47
N ALA A 3 7.87 -11.69 29.34
CA ALA A 3 7.24 -12.01 28.05
C ALA A 3 7.44 -13.50 27.68
N LYS A 4 8.64 -14.03 27.93
CA LYS A 4 8.97 -15.45 27.74
C LYS A 4 8.03 -16.37 28.53
N SER A 5 7.86 -16.11 29.83
CA SER A 5 6.97 -16.91 30.69
C SER A 5 5.49 -16.83 30.29
N PHE A 6 5.10 -15.81 29.55
CA PHE A 6 3.74 -15.66 29.05
C PHE A 6 3.51 -16.54 27.80
N ILE A 7 4.47 -16.50 26.86
CA ILE A 7 4.48 -17.39 25.67
C ILE A 7 4.57 -18.85 26.10
N ASP A 8 5.40 -19.18 27.09
CA ASP A 8 5.55 -20.55 27.61
C ASP A 8 4.22 -21.12 28.16
N ARG A 9 3.36 -20.26 28.71
CA ARG A 9 2.10 -20.68 29.37
C ARG A 9 0.89 -20.66 28.45
N LEU A 10 0.82 -19.70 27.54
CA LEU A 10 -0.39 -19.42 26.74
C LEU A 10 -0.15 -19.59 25.24
N GLY A 11 1.09 -19.76 24.82
CA GLY A 11 1.44 -19.95 23.42
C GLY A 11 0.89 -21.25 22.86
N ILE A 12 0.64 -21.23 21.56
CA ILE A 12 0.16 -22.36 20.77
C ILE A 12 1.20 -22.73 19.72
N LYS A 13 1.24 -23.99 19.33
CA LYS A 13 2.13 -24.45 18.25
C LYS A 13 1.59 -23.97 16.90
N ALA A 14 2.47 -23.46 16.06
CA ALA A 14 2.13 -23.05 14.71
C ALA A 14 3.24 -23.46 13.74
N LEU A 15 2.86 -23.69 12.49
CA LEU A 15 3.80 -23.99 11.42
C LEU A 15 4.12 -22.70 10.66
N VAL A 16 5.39 -22.35 10.57
CA VAL A 16 5.87 -21.25 9.74
C VAL A 16 6.31 -21.83 8.40
N GLN A 17 5.86 -21.23 7.31
CA GLN A 17 6.28 -21.51 5.95
C GLN A 17 7.02 -20.28 5.41
N LYS A 18 8.32 -20.44 5.20
CA LYS A 18 9.21 -19.43 4.62
C LYS A 18 8.96 -19.28 3.12
N GLN A 19 9.29 -18.13 2.56
CA GLN A 19 9.19 -17.90 1.11
C GLN A 19 10.03 -18.87 0.28
N ASN A 20 11.18 -19.31 0.80
CA ASN A 20 12.06 -20.28 0.14
C ASN A 20 11.50 -21.72 0.16
N GLY A 21 10.30 -21.93 0.70
CA GLY A 21 9.63 -23.24 0.79
C GLY A 21 9.97 -24.04 2.05
N THR A 22 10.89 -23.58 2.88
CA THR A 22 11.23 -24.24 4.16
C THR A 22 10.07 -24.08 5.14
N THR A 23 9.81 -25.13 5.93
CA THR A 23 8.82 -25.09 7.00
C THR A 23 9.44 -25.47 8.34
N PHE A 24 9.00 -24.83 9.42
CA PHE A 24 9.39 -25.20 10.77
C PHE A 24 8.27 -24.89 11.78
N GLU A 25 8.26 -25.62 12.89
CA GLU A 25 7.29 -25.39 13.96
C GLU A 25 7.83 -24.39 14.99
N THR A 26 6.97 -23.50 15.45
CA THR A 26 7.29 -22.57 16.54
C THR A 26 6.11 -22.39 17.49
N THR A 27 6.36 -21.78 18.64
CA THR A 27 5.31 -21.38 19.58
C THR A 27 4.98 -19.91 19.33
N VAL A 28 3.72 -19.62 19.06
CA VAL A 28 3.20 -18.26 18.85
C VAL A 28 2.11 -17.96 19.86
N LEU A 29 1.96 -16.69 20.25
CA LEU A 29 0.82 -16.23 21.03
C LEU A 29 0.10 -15.13 20.24
N PRO A 30 -1.11 -15.40 19.69
CA PRO A 30 -1.92 -14.37 19.06
C PRO A 30 -2.29 -13.28 20.07
N ASN A 31 -2.05 -12.03 19.68
CA ASN A 31 -2.34 -10.87 20.50
C ASN A 31 -2.73 -9.67 19.63
N LYS A 32 -3.07 -8.56 20.29
CA LYS A 32 -3.53 -7.33 19.67
C LYS A 32 -2.92 -6.13 20.39
N ASP A 33 -2.59 -5.08 19.64
CA ASP A 33 -2.16 -3.82 20.24
C ASP A 33 -3.41 -3.08 20.76
N ASP A 34 -3.41 -2.72 22.04
CA ASP A 34 -4.58 -2.08 22.66
C ASP A 34 -4.90 -0.71 22.03
N LYS A 35 -3.91 0.00 21.51
CA LYS A 35 -4.08 1.34 20.94
C LYS A 35 -4.45 1.27 19.46
N SER A 36 -3.64 0.60 18.65
CA SER A 36 -3.84 0.57 17.19
C SER A 36 -4.87 -0.47 16.77
N GLN A 37 -5.22 -1.41 17.67
CA GLN A 37 -6.08 -2.55 17.40
C GLN A 37 -5.50 -3.52 16.34
N GLU A 38 -4.22 -3.40 16.02
CA GLU A 38 -3.51 -4.26 15.07
C GLU A 38 -3.25 -5.63 15.68
N LYS A 39 -3.42 -6.69 14.88
CA LYS A 39 -3.18 -8.06 15.35
C LYS A 39 -1.77 -8.50 15.01
N PHE A 40 -1.14 -9.16 15.98
CA PHE A 40 0.21 -9.69 15.85
C PHE A 40 0.34 -11.04 16.56
N LEU A 41 1.38 -11.77 16.20
CA LEU A 41 1.84 -12.94 16.92
C LEU A 41 3.03 -12.54 17.78
N MET A 42 3.02 -12.91 19.05
CA MET A 42 4.20 -12.82 19.92
C MET A 42 5.05 -14.07 19.76
N LEU A 43 6.35 -13.91 19.51
CA LEU A 43 7.32 -15.00 19.38
C LEU A 43 8.58 -14.72 20.20
N TYR A 44 9.37 -15.77 20.48
CA TYR A 44 10.67 -15.60 21.11
C TYR A 44 11.62 -14.81 20.21
N VAL A 45 12.45 -13.98 20.84
CA VAL A 45 13.59 -13.34 20.17
C VAL A 45 14.50 -14.43 19.58
N GLY A 46 14.89 -14.26 18.31
CA GLY A 46 15.70 -15.24 17.58
C GLY A 46 14.89 -16.29 16.79
N THR A 47 13.56 -16.23 16.82
CA THR A 47 12.74 -17.01 15.88
C THR A 47 13.01 -16.50 14.46
N ASP A 48 13.31 -17.41 13.53
CA ASP A 48 13.55 -17.09 12.10
C ASP A 48 12.22 -16.79 11.38
N ILE A 49 11.67 -15.62 11.65
CA ILE A 49 10.42 -15.13 11.06
C ILE A 49 10.65 -13.76 10.43
N GLU A 50 10.16 -13.60 9.21
CA GLU A 50 10.35 -12.40 8.39
C GLU A 50 9.02 -11.98 7.75
N SER A 51 8.99 -10.75 7.22
CA SER A 51 7.87 -10.27 6.42
C SER A 51 7.61 -11.22 5.24
N SER A 52 6.34 -11.41 4.91
CA SER A 52 5.82 -12.31 3.88
C SER A 52 5.90 -13.81 4.18
N ASP A 53 6.44 -14.23 5.33
CA ASP A 53 6.30 -15.61 5.79
C ASP A 53 4.83 -15.92 6.10
N LYS A 54 4.42 -17.17 5.92
CA LYS A 54 3.07 -17.63 6.28
C LYS A 54 3.11 -18.40 7.58
N VAL A 55 2.20 -18.08 8.50
CA VAL A 55 2.01 -18.83 9.73
C VAL A 55 0.66 -19.54 9.69
N ILE A 56 0.69 -20.85 9.88
CA ILE A 56 -0.48 -21.72 9.92
C ILE A 56 -0.75 -22.07 11.38
N LEU A 57 -1.87 -21.60 11.90
CA LEU A 57 -2.33 -21.83 13.26
C LEU A 57 -3.03 -23.22 13.37
N PRO A 58 -3.17 -23.78 14.59
CA PRO A 58 -3.80 -25.09 14.81
C PRO A 58 -5.24 -25.20 14.32
N ASP A 59 -5.97 -24.09 14.26
CA ASP A 59 -7.35 -24.01 13.76
C ASP A 59 -7.41 -24.02 12.22
N GLY A 60 -6.27 -24.16 11.55
CA GLY A 60 -6.13 -24.12 10.09
C GLY A 60 -6.10 -22.70 9.52
N LYS A 61 -6.21 -21.67 10.35
CA LYS A 61 -6.10 -20.27 9.91
C LYS A 61 -4.68 -19.99 9.45
N GLN A 62 -4.56 -19.42 8.25
CA GLN A 62 -3.30 -18.99 7.69
C GLN A 62 -3.21 -17.47 7.74
N VAL A 63 -2.09 -16.95 8.24
CA VAL A 63 -1.80 -15.51 8.27
C VAL A 63 -0.47 -15.24 7.59
N THR A 64 -0.43 -14.21 6.75
CA THR A 64 0.82 -13.74 6.13
C THR A 64 1.37 -12.63 7.00
N ILE A 65 2.63 -12.75 7.40
CA ILE A 65 3.32 -11.73 8.17
C ILE A 65 3.56 -10.52 7.27
N GLN A 66 3.21 -9.34 7.76
CA GLN A 66 3.44 -8.08 7.06
C GLN A 66 4.72 -7.42 7.56
N GLU A 67 4.94 -7.47 8.88
CA GLU A 67 6.08 -6.82 9.52
C GLU A 67 6.47 -7.55 10.82
N VAL A 68 7.76 -7.49 11.16
CA VAL A 68 8.29 -8.06 12.40
C VAL A 68 9.05 -7.00 13.17
N GLU A 69 8.59 -6.68 14.38
CA GLU A 69 9.25 -5.73 15.27
C GLU A 69 9.82 -6.43 16.50
N THR A 70 11.00 -5.99 16.96
CA THR A 70 11.55 -6.43 18.25
C THR A 70 11.14 -5.45 19.34
N GLN A 71 10.47 -5.93 20.38
CA GLN A 71 10.14 -5.14 21.54
C GLN A 71 11.22 -5.24 22.61
N TYR A 72 11.56 -4.10 23.20
CA TYR A 72 12.64 -3.98 24.17
C TYR A 72 12.11 -3.71 25.58
N TRP A 73 12.68 -4.40 26.57
CA TRP A 73 12.43 -4.15 27.99
C TRP A 73 13.76 -3.89 28.69
N HIS A 74 13.91 -2.78 29.42
CA HIS A 74 15.20 -2.33 29.98
C HIS A 74 16.36 -2.35 28.97
N ARG A 75 16.10 -1.93 27.72
CA ARG A 75 17.07 -1.93 26.60
C ARG A 75 17.59 -3.33 26.19
N GLN A 76 16.88 -4.38 26.58
CA GLN A 76 17.16 -5.75 26.16
C GLN A 76 16.02 -6.25 25.26
N PRO A 77 16.31 -6.93 24.15
CA PRO A 77 15.27 -7.50 23.29
C PRO A 77 14.51 -8.56 24.09
N SER A 78 13.18 -8.42 24.16
CA SER A 78 12.34 -9.26 25.01
C SER A 78 11.40 -10.17 24.22
N VAL A 79 10.82 -9.70 23.12
CA VAL A 79 9.83 -10.45 22.33
C VAL A 79 9.77 -9.91 20.90
N LEU A 80 9.43 -10.77 19.94
CA LEU A 80 9.10 -10.37 18.57
C LEU A 80 7.59 -10.19 18.44
N HIS A 81 7.17 -9.10 17.81
CA HIS A 81 5.80 -8.90 17.34
C HIS A 81 5.77 -9.07 15.83
N ALA A 82 5.17 -10.15 15.35
CA ALA A 82 4.94 -10.39 13.93
C ALA A 82 3.51 -9.99 13.56
N TYR A 83 3.35 -8.81 12.98
CA TYR A 83 2.06 -8.24 12.61
C TYR A 83 1.55 -8.88 11.31
N TYR A 84 0.25 -9.19 11.26
CA TYR A 84 -0.41 -9.76 10.08
C TYR A 84 -1.72 -9.05 9.73
N ASP A 85 -2.10 -8.07 10.54
CA ASP A 85 -3.28 -7.20 10.36
C ASP A 85 -2.87 -5.77 10.75
N ARG A 86 -1.66 -5.36 10.34
CA ARG A 86 -1.22 -3.97 10.41
C ARG A 86 -1.95 -3.27 9.28
N SER A 87 -2.92 -2.44 9.62
CA SER A 87 -3.35 -1.45 8.63
C SER A 87 -2.10 -0.62 8.36
N PRO A 88 -1.62 -0.48 7.11
CA PRO A 88 -0.67 0.58 6.83
C PRO A 88 -1.28 1.83 7.44
N GLU A 89 -0.49 2.62 8.18
CA GLU A 89 -0.94 3.90 8.72
C GLU A 89 -1.89 4.51 7.71
N LYS A 90 -3.09 4.90 8.16
CA LYS A 90 -4.08 5.55 7.29
C LYS A 90 -3.46 6.80 6.65
N SER A 91 -2.77 6.65 5.53
CA SER A 91 -3.13 7.41 4.35
C SER A 91 -4.51 6.88 3.94
N ASN A 92 -5.54 7.28 4.70
CA ASN A 92 -6.92 7.19 4.28
C ASN A 92 -7.08 8.18 3.12
N GLN A 93 -6.46 7.86 1.99
CA GLN A 93 -6.97 8.22 0.69
C GLN A 93 -7.49 6.93 0.09
N ILE A 94 -8.66 6.50 0.61
CA ILE A 94 -9.54 5.61 -0.13
C ILE A 94 -9.94 6.41 -1.37
N PHE A 95 -9.17 6.29 -2.45
CA PHE A 95 -9.70 6.60 -3.76
C PHE A 95 -10.52 5.37 -4.16
N ASN A 96 -11.85 5.50 -4.11
CA ASN A 96 -12.74 4.54 -4.73
C ASN A 96 -12.45 4.55 -6.23
N ILE A 97 -11.58 3.64 -6.68
CA ILE A 97 -11.42 3.35 -8.10
C ILE A 97 -12.48 2.32 -8.44
N ASN A 98 -13.67 2.81 -8.82
CA ASN A 98 -14.62 1.97 -9.52
C ASN A 98 -13.95 1.49 -10.82
N SER A 99 -13.65 0.19 -10.87
CA SER A 99 -13.43 -0.62 -12.07
C SER A 99 -12.76 0.08 -13.27
N VAL A 100 -11.45 -0.09 -13.41
CA VAL A 100 -10.78 0.12 -14.70
C VAL A 100 -10.26 -1.22 -15.21
N SER A 101 -10.87 -1.68 -16.30
CA SER A 101 -10.86 -3.04 -16.82
C SER A 101 -9.54 -3.49 -17.48
N ASN A 102 -8.40 -2.82 -17.27
CA ASN A 102 -7.18 -3.12 -18.04
C ASN A 102 -5.88 -3.11 -17.20
N SER A 103 -5.94 -3.48 -15.92
CA SER A 103 -4.73 -3.78 -15.15
C SER A 103 -4.15 -5.13 -15.61
N ASN A 104 -3.25 -5.10 -16.60
CA ASN A 104 -2.50 -6.28 -17.04
C ASN A 104 -1.58 -6.77 -15.91
N ILE A 105 -2.03 -7.76 -15.14
CA ILE A 105 -1.20 -8.53 -14.22
C ILE A 105 -0.42 -9.56 -15.07
N GLY A 106 0.72 -9.12 -15.60
CA GLY A 106 1.64 -9.92 -16.41
C GLY A 106 3.04 -9.91 -15.79
N ASN A 107 3.61 -11.10 -15.63
CA ASN A 107 4.84 -11.43 -14.92
C ASN A 107 6.12 -10.85 -15.58
N TYR A 108 6.40 -9.55 -15.43
CA TYR A 108 7.73 -8.92 -15.60
C TYR A 108 7.78 -7.65 -14.73
N ASN A 109 8.95 -7.32 -14.14
CA ASN A 109 9.20 -6.28 -13.12
C ASN A 109 8.91 -4.82 -13.53
N THR A 110 7.73 -4.52 -14.04
CA THR A 110 7.24 -3.16 -14.25
C THR A 110 5.80 -3.08 -13.79
N VAL A 111 5.62 -2.65 -12.54
CA VAL A 111 4.33 -2.27 -12.01
C VAL A 111 3.88 -1.01 -12.76
N ASN A 112 3.02 -1.16 -13.78
CA ASN A 112 2.39 -0.02 -14.44
C ASN A 112 1.19 0.43 -13.59
N ILE A 113 1.46 1.05 -12.45
CA ILE A 113 0.45 1.84 -11.73
C ILE A 113 0.34 3.15 -12.50
N GLY A 114 -0.67 3.28 -13.35
CA GLY A 114 -0.93 4.54 -14.02
C GLY A 114 -2.20 4.48 -14.83
N LEU A 115 -3.17 5.32 -14.46
CA LEU A 115 -4.20 5.75 -15.39
C LEU A 115 -3.53 6.32 -16.64
N THR A 116 -4.06 6.00 -17.80
CA THR A 116 -3.62 6.56 -19.09
C THR A 116 -4.27 7.92 -19.32
N PHE A 117 -3.66 8.75 -20.17
CA PHE A 117 -4.29 10.02 -20.58
C PHE A 117 -5.65 9.80 -21.26
N GLU A 118 -5.83 8.68 -21.97
CA GLU A 118 -7.10 8.30 -22.60
C GLU A 118 -8.20 8.02 -21.55
N GLU A 119 -7.88 7.30 -20.48
CA GLU A 119 -8.82 7.03 -19.39
C GLU A 119 -9.24 8.33 -18.67
N ILE A 120 -8.32 9.29 -18.51
CA ILE A 120 -8.66 10.61 -17.97
C ILE A 120 -9.61 11.37 -18.90
N ARG A 121 -9.41 11.30 -20.22
CA ARG A 121 -10.33 11.92 -21.19
C ARG A 121 -11.72 11.31 -21.13
N ASN A 122 -11.82 10.00 -20.94
CA ASN A 122 -13.11 9.32 -20.76
C ASN A 122 -13.82 9.81 -19.49
N LEU A 123 -13.11 9.94 -18.38
CA LEU A 123 -13.67 10.48 -17.14
C LEU A 123 -14.15 11.94 -17.31
N ILE A 124 -13.39 12.77 -18.04
CA ILE A 124 -13.80 14.14 -18.41
C ILE A 124 -15.08 14.12 -19.24
N ASN A 125 -15.19 13.24 -20.21
CA ASN A 125 -16.38 13.15 -21.04
C ASN A 125 -17.63 12.78 -20.22
N GLU A 126 -17.49 11.86 -19.27
CA GLU A 126 -18.58 11.37 -18.42
C GLU A 126 -19.01 12.36 -17.32
N ASN A 127 -18.08 13.12 -16.74
CA ASN A 127 -18.32 13.85 -15.49
C ASN A 127 -18.27 15.38 -15.60
N SER A 128 -17.84 15.95 -16.73
CA SER A 128 -17.75 17.41 -16.90
C SER A 128 -18.89 18.01 -17.73
N ASN A 129 -19.25 19.26 -17.42
CA ASN A 129 -20.09 20.06 -18.31
C ASN A 129 -19.30 20.48 -19.56
N ILE A 130 -19.99 20.95 -20.60
CA ILE A 130 -19.36 21.24 -21.89
C ILE A 130 -18.30 22.36 -21.82
N ASN A 131 -18.45 23.31 -20.90
CA ASN A 131 -17.56 24.47 -20.76
C ASN A 131 -16.26 24.09 -20.03
N ASP A 132 -16.33 23.22 -19.02
CA ASP A 132 -15.17 22.76 -18.26
C ASP A 132 -14.43 21.63 -19.00
N ARG A 133 -15.13 20.87 -19.86
CA ARG A 133 -14.57 19.79 -20.67
C ARG A 133 -13.40 20.24 -21.55
N GLU A 134 -13.53 21.40 -22.18
CA GLU A 134 -12.49 21.93 -23.08
C GLU A 134 -11.23 22.28 -22.29
N SER A 135 -11.37 23.05 -21.21
CA SER A 135 -10.25 23.42 -20.34
C SER A 135 -9.58 22.21 -19.66
N LEU A 136 -10.35 21.19 -19.27
CA LEU A 136 -9.79 19.96 -18.70
C LEU A 136 -9.04 19.14 -19.76
N ASN A 137 -9.56 19.04 -20.99
CA ASN A 137 -8.84 18.37 -22.08
C ASN A 137 -7.57 19.11 -22.48
N GLU A 138 -7.58 20.45 -22.44
CA GLU A 138 -6.38 21.26 -22.65
C GLU A 138 -5.31 20.96 -21.60
N LEU A 139 -5.68 20.90 -20.31
CA LEU A 139 -4.77 20.49 -19.24
C LEU A 139 -4.17 19.09 -19.47
N VAL A 140 -5.01 18.12 -19.85
CA VAL A 140 -4.55 16.75 -20.16
C VAL A 140 -3.58 16.75 -21.34
N ASN A 141 -3.85 17.53 -22.39
CA ASN A 141 -2.94 17.68 -23.53
C ASN A 141 -1.58 18.28 -23.11
N GLU A 142 -1.59 19.31 -22.25
CA GLU A 142 -0.34 19.93 -21.77
C GLU A 142 0.50 18.92 -20.96
N LEU A 143 -0.13 18.15 -20.07
CA LEU A 143 0.54 17.11 -19.29
C LEU A 143 1.06 15.96 -20.16
N GLU A 144 0.26 15.49 -21.11
CA GLU A 144 0.66 14.45 -22.05
C GLU A 144 1.87 14.88 -22.89
N ASN A 145 1.88 16.13 -23.36
CA ASN A 145 3.01 16.69 -24.07
C ASN A 145 4.26 16.81 -23.20
N ILE A 146 4.13 17.19 -21.92
CA ILE A 146 5.29 17.29 -21.02
C ILE A 146 5.88 15.92 -20.73
N THR A 147 5.03 14.96 -20.40
CA THR A 147 5.43 13.59 -20.06
C THR A 147 6.06 12.87 -21.25
N ASN A 148 5.47 12.97 -22.44
CA ASN A 148 6.00 12.34 -23.65
C ASN A 148 7.31 12.97 -24.15
N ASN A 149 7.50 14.28 -23.94
CA ASN A 149 8.72 14.97 -24.38
C ASN A 149 9.79 15.05 -23.26
N SER A 150 9.61 14.33 -22.14
CA SER A 150 10.52 14.35 -20.98
C SER A 150 10.88 15.77 -20.52
N LYS A 151 9.92 16.69 -20.62
CA LYS A 151 10.14 18.09 -20.21
C LYS A 151 9.98 18.22 -18.70
N GLU A 152 10.72 19.15 -18.12
CA GLU A 152 10.55 19.50 -16.70
C GLU A 152 9.15 20.10 -16.46
N LEU A 153 8.49 19.63 -15.41
CA LEU A 153 7.23 20.21 -14.94
C LEU A 153 7.51 21.60 -14.37
N LYS A 154 7.04 22.64 -15.06
CA LYS A 154 7.25 24.03 -14.63
C LYS A 154 6.31 24.39 -13.46
N PRO A 155 6.82 25.08 -12.42
CA PRO A 155 5.97 25.64 -11.38
C PRO A 155 4.88 26.52 -11.99
N GLY A 156 3.63 26.32 -11.58
CA GLY A 156 2.49 27.11 -12.04
C GLY A 156 1.72 26.54 -13.24
N ILE A 157 2.04 25.35 -13.75
CA ILE A 157 1.27 24.71 -14.82
C ILE A 157 -0.23 24.59 -14.50
N PHE A 158 -0.57 24.29 -13.25
CA PHE A 158 -1.96 24.21 -12.80
C PHE A 158 -2.61 25.57 -12.53
N ALA A 159 -1.85 26.66 -12.49
CA ALA A 159 -2.37 27.99 -12.14
C ALA A 159 -3.41 28.47 -13.15
N LYS A 160 -3.19 28.23 -14.45
CA LYS A 160 -4.14 28.53 -15.54
C LYS A 160 -5.46 27.76 -15.39
N PHE A 161 -5.41 26.57 -14.82
CA PHE A 161 -6.55 25.66 -14.69
C PHE A 161 -7.14 25.64 -13.27
N ALA A 162 -6.67 26.49 -12.35
CA ALA A 162 -7.01 26.42 -10.93
C ALA A 162 -8.52 26.52 -10.67
N ASN A 163 -9.20 27.45 -11.35
CA ASN A 163 -10.66 27.61 -11.23
C ASN A 163 -11.42 26.38 -11.76
N THR A 164 -10.97 25.81 -12.88
CA THR A 164 -11.59 24.61 -13.48
C THR A 164 -11.37 23.37 -12.61
N LEU A 165 -10.17 23.22 -12.04
CA LEU A 165 -9.82 22.14 -11.11
C LEU A 165 -10.58 22.25 -9.78
N GLN A 166 -10.75 23.46 -9.26
CA GLN A 166 -11.53 23.69 -8.03
C GLN A 166 -12.99 23.28 -8.20
N LYS A 167 -13.59 23.59 -9.37
CA LYS A 167 -14.96 23.18 -9.72
C LYS A 167 -15.08 21.68 -9.97
N ASN A 168 -14.04 21.06 -10.54
CA ASN A 168 -14.01 19.65 -10.93
C ASN A 168 -13.05 18.85 -10.05
N SER A 169 -13.18 18.97 -8.73
CA SER A 169 -12.24 18.40 -7.75
C SER A 169 -12.01 16.89 -7.94
N TRP A 170 -12.99 16.18 -8.48
CA TRP A 170 -12.96 14.75 -8.80
C TRP A 170 -11.82 14.36 -9.76
N ILE A 171 -11.34 15.27 -10.63
CA ILE A 171 -10.27 14.99 -11.60
C ILE A 171 -8.86 15.07 -10.99
N SER A 172 -8.73 15.68 -9.80
CA SER A 172 -7.43 15.96 -9.18
C SER A 172 -6.69 14.68 -8.76
N GLY A 173 -7.43 13.67 -8.29
CA GLY A 173 -6.88 12.35 -7.94
C GLY A 173 -6.29 11.62 -9.16
N PRO A 174 -7.08 11.42 -10.23
CA PRO A 174 -6.60 10.84 -11.49
C PRO A 174 -5.38 11.55 -12.08
N LEU A 175 -5.38 12.89 -12.15
CA LEU A 175 -4.24 13.66 -12.65
C LEU A 175 -3.00 13.49 -11.75
N GLY A 176 -3.18 13.45 -10.43
CA GLY A 176 -2.10 13.21 -9.48
C GLY A 176 -1.41 11.86 -9.68
N GLN A 177 -2.17 10.81 -10.01
CA GLN A 177 -1.60 9.48 -10.27
C GLN A 177 -0.71 9.47 -11.52
N ILE A 178 -1.10 10.15 -12.60
CA ILE A 178 -0.25 10.30 -13.79
C ILE A 178 1.07 10.99 -13.45
N LEU A 179 1.01 12.07 -12.67
CA LEU A 179 2.20 12.84 -12.29
C LEU A 179 3.13 12.03 -11.40
N VAL A 180 2.59 11.32 -10.41
CA VAL A 180 3.38 10.43 -9.55
C VAL A 180 4.02 9.31 -10.37
N SER A 181 3.26 8.70 -11.28
CA SER A 181 3.80 7.66 -12.19
C SER A 181 4.92 8.22 -13.07
N TYR A 182 4.78 9.44 -13.59
CA TYR A 182 5.82 10.10 -14.38
C TYR A 182 7.08 10.42 -13.56
N ILE A 183 6.93 11.00 -12.37
CA ILE A 183 8.05 11.37 -11.50
C ILE A 183 8.80 10.13 -11.01
N THR A 184 8.07 9.07 -10.64
CA THR A 184 8.67 7.82 -10.15
C THR A 184 9.33 6.99 -11.25
N LYS A 185 8.88 7.10 -12.50
CA LYS A 185 9.56 6.48 -13.66
C LYS A 185 10.91 7.13 -14.01
N GLN A 186 11.22 8.32 -13.48
CA GLN A 186 12.50 9.00 -13.72
C GLN A 186 13.60 8.67 -12.70
N PHE A 187 13.33 7.81 -11.71
CA PHE A 187 14.31 7.28 -10.75
C PHE A 187 14.58 5.80 -11.01
#